data_AF-B9LW54-F1
#
_entry.id   AF-B9LW54-F1
#
_cell.length_a   1.000
_cell.length_b   1.000
_cell.length_c   1.000
_cell.angle_alpha   90.00
_cell.angle_beta   90.00
_cell.angle_gamma   90.00
#
_symmetry.space_group_name_H-M   'P 1'
#
loop_
_entity.id
_entity.type
_entity.pdbx_description
1 polymer ?
#
loop_
_entity_poly.entity_id
_entity_poly.type
_entity_poly.pdbx_seq_one_letter_code
_entity_poly.pdbx_strand_id
1 'polypeptide(L)' 'MGSLSAPASGEALPMEQEFKQGYRMHCVLSNLNRLDIDRLDDADQERVERARALLEEVSLLTRPADGDGTDARADT' A
#
# COMPACT_ATOMS: atom_id res chain seq x y z
N MET A 1 1.18 -33.30 -30.94
CA MET A 1 2.25 -32.50 -30.30
C MET A 1 1.62 -31.18 -29.90
N GLY A 2 1.52 -30.93 -28.60
CA GLY A 2 0.68 -29.89 -28.03
C GLY A 2 1.19 -28.49 -28.34
N SER A 3 0.28 -27.65 -28.83
CA SER A 3 0.52 -26.23 -29.06
C SER A 3 0.85 -25.54 -27.73
N LEU A 4 1.99 -24.87 -27.66
CA LEU A 4 2.33 -23.95 -26.58
C LEU A 4 1.41 -22.73 -26.70
N SER A 5 0.27 -22.75 -26.00
CA SER A 5 -0.56 -21.57 -25.82
C SER A 5 0.23 -20.52 -25.05
N ALA A 6 0.40 -19.35 -25.66
CA ALA A 6 0.79 -18.13 -24.95
C ALA A 6 -0.29 -17.81 -23.89
N PRO A 7 0.07 -17.35 -22.69
CA PRO A 7 -0.92 -16.86 -21.75
C PRO A 7 -1.57 -15.60 -22.35
N ALA A 8 -2.85 -15.70 -22.65
CA ALA A 8 -3.71 -14.57 -22.93
C ALA A 8 -4.12 -13.91 -21.61
N SER A 9 -4.33 -12.59 -21.65
CA SER A 9 -4.84 -11.72 -20.58
C SER A 9 -3.83 -11.32 -19.52
N GLY A 10 -3.39 -10.06 -19.58
CA GLY A 10 -3.75 -9.05 -18.57
C GLY A 10 -3.58 -9.34 -17.07
N GLU A 11 -2.78 -10.32 -16.67
CA GLU A 11 -2.42 -10.53 -15.27
C GLU A 11 -1.40 -9.47 -14.87
N ALA A 12 -1.89 -8.34 -14.36
CA ALA A 12 -1.06 -7.49 -13.52
C ALA A 12 -0.45 -8.37 -12.44
N LEU A 13 0.87 -8.46 -12.42
CA LEU A 13 1.60 -9.34 -11.51
C LEU A 13 1.13 -9.06 -10.06
N PRO A 14 0.88 -10.09 -9.23
CA PRO A 14 0.35 -9.90 -7.87
C PRO A 14 1.16 -8.89 -7.05
N MET A 15 2.48 -8.86 -7.25
CA MET A 15 3.41 -7.90 -6.66
C MET A 15 3.10 -6.42 -7.04
N GLU A 16 2.61 -6.17 -8.26
CA GLU A 16 2.22 -4.83 -8.71
C GLU A 16 0.89 -4.38 -8.10
N GLN A 17 -0.02 -5.32 -7.78
CA GLN A 17 -1.24 -5.00 -7.05
C GLN A 17 -0.97 -4.65 -5.58
N GLU A 18 -0.11 -5.40 -4.90
CA GLU A 18 0.32 -5.11 -3.52
C GLU A 18 1.07 -3.77 -3.45
N PHE A 19 1.97 -3.49 -4.40
CA PHE A 19 2.64 -2.20 -4.50
C PHE A 19 1.67 -1.03 -4.72
N LYS A 20 0.72 -1.18 -5.65
CA LYS A 20 -0.33 -0.17 -5.89
C LYS A 20 -1.24 -0.01 -4.66
N GLN A 21 -1.47 -1.07 -3.89
CA GLN A 21 -2.27 -1.01 -2.66
C GLN A 21 -1.55 -0.25 -1.55
N GLY A 22 -0.27 -0.56 -1.29
CA GLY A 22 0.55 0.17 -0.33
C GLY A 22 0.65 1.66 -0.69
N TYR A 23 0.84 1.97 -1.97
CA TYR A 23 0.88 3.35 -2.47
C TYR A 23 -0.46 4.09 -2.27
N ARG A 24 -1.60 3.46 -2.60
CA ARG A 24 -2.93 4.06 -2.37
C ARG A 24 -3.16 4.35 -0.90
N MET A 25 -2.76 3.44 -0.01
CA MET A 25 -2.94 3.62 1.42
C MET A 25 -2.07 4.73 1.99
N HIS A 26 -0.80 4.80 1.57
CA HIS A 26 0.11 5.90 1.93
C HIS A 26 -0.46 7.28 1.51
N CYS A 27 -1.08 7.37 0.33
CA CYS A 27 -1.75 8.59 -0.12
C CYS A 27 -2.94 8.99 0.77
N VAL A 28 -3.79 8.03 1.16
CA VAL A 28 -4.93 8.32 2.04
C VAL A 28 -4.46 8.80 3.41
N LEU A 29 -3.48 8.13 4.02
CA LEU A 29 -2.87 8.56 5.30
C LEU A 29 -2.26 9.96 5.21
N SER A 30 -1.53 10.25 4.14
CA SER A 30 -0.95 11.58 3.90
C SER A 30 -2.01 12.67 3.79
N ASN A 31 -3.14 12.37 3.16
CA ASN A 31 -4.25 13.32 3.06
C ASN A 31 -4.94 13.54 4.40
N LEU A 32 -5.17 12.48 5.19
CA LEU A 32 -5.76 12.59 6.53
C LEU A 32 -4.87 13.42 7.47
N ASN A 33 -3.55 13.25 7.42
CA ASN A 33 -2.60 14.04 8.23
C ASN A 33 -2.56 15.53 7.87
N ARG A 34 -3.07 15.89 6.68
CA ARG A 34 -3.12 17.29 6.22
C ARG A 34 -4.47 17.95 6.49
N LEU A 35 -5.46 17.21 6.97
CA LEU A 35 -6.73 17.80 7.36
C LEU A 35 -6.51 18.72 8.57
N ASP A 36 -7.12 19.90 8.51
CA ASP A 36 -7.22 20.80 9.66
C ASP A 36 -8.31 20.25 10.59
N ILE A 37 -7.91 19.33 11.47
CA ILE A 37 -8.80 18.60 12.40
C ILE A 37 -9.53 19.57 13.32
N ASP A 38 -8.88 20.67 13.71
CA ASP A 38 -9.40 21.65 14.66
C ASP A 38 -10.60 22.45 14.11
N ARG A 39 -10.90 22.32 12.80
CA ARG A 39 -12.08 22.90 12.16
C ARG A 39 -13.25 21.93 12.01
N LEU A 40 -13.07 20.67 12.38
CA LEU A 40 -14.12 19.66 12.34
C LEU A 40 -14.94 19.69 13.63
N ASP A 41 -16.16 19.13 13.57
CA ASP A 41 -16.88 18.83 14.79
C ASP A 41 -16.26 17.62 15.52
N ASP A 42 -16.59 17.46 16.80
CA ASP A 42 -16.00 16.42 17.65
C ASP A 42 -16.20 15.00 17.08
N ALA A 43 -17.34 14.75 16.41
CA ALA A 43 -17.65 13.45 15.83
C ALA A 43 -16.81 13.16 14.59
N ASP A 44 -16.58 14.19 13.78
CA ASP A 44 -15.77 14.14 12.58
C ASP A 44 -14.28 14.04 12.91
N GLN A 45 -13.83 14.72 13.96
CA GLN A 45 -12.49 14.57 14.52
C GLN A 45 -12.24 13.12 14.99
N GLU A 46 -13.11 12.56 15.82
CA GLU A 46 -13.00 11.17 16.30
C GLU A 46 -12.94 10.17 15.13
N ARG A 47 -13.72 10.42 14.07
CA ARG A 47 -13.75 9.57 12.88
C ARG A 47 -12.44 9.63 12.10
N VAL A 48 -11.84 10.81 11.97
CA VAL A 48 -10.54 10.95 11.30
C VAL A 48 -9.42 10.28 12.11
N GLU A 49 -9.43 10.45 13.43
CA GLU A 49 -8.46 9.81 14.32
C GLU A 49 -8.55 8.27 14.26
N ARG A 50 -9.77 7.71 14.33
CA ARG A 50 -9.98 6.26 14.13
C ARG A 50 -9.51 5.80 12.76
N ALA A 51 -9.86 6.52 11.70
CA ALA A 51 -9.48 6.14 10.34
C ALA A 51 -7.95 6.12 10.17
N ARG A 52 -7.26 7.11 10.75
CA ARG A 52 -5.80 7.18 10.74
C ARG A 52 -5.17 6.00 11.48
N ALA A 53 -5.65 5.68 12.69
CA ALA A 53 -5.13 4.56 13.48
C ALA A 53 -5.29 3.22 12.74
N LEU A 54 -6.46 2.97 12.14
CA LEU A 54 -6.72 1.75 11.37
C LEU A 54 -5.83 1.66 10.13
N LEU A 55 -5.66 2.76 9.40
CA LEU A 55 -4.82 2.77 8.20
C LEU A 55 -3.33 2.62 8.55
N GLU A 56 -2.89 3.13 9.69
CA GLU A 56 -1.53 2.92 10.20
C GLU A 56 -1.30 1.45 10.56
N GLU A 57 -2.24 0.81 11.25
CA GLU A 57 -2.18 -0.63 11.54
C GLU A 57 -2.14 -1.49 10.28
N VAL A 58 -3.04 -1.23 9.32
CA VAL A 58 -3.07 -1.95 8.04
C VAL A 58 -1.77 -1.70 7.26
N SER A 59 -1.19 -0.50 7.34
CA SER A 59 0.10 -0.21 6.69
C SER A 59 1.24 -1.08 7.21
N LEU A 60 1.26 -1.40 8.50
CA LEU A 60 2.25 -2.30 9.07
C LEU A 60 2.04 -3.74 8.58
N LEU A 61 0.79 -4.16 8.39
CA LEU A 61 0.44 -5.51 7.92
C LEU A 61 0.66 -5.72 6.43
N THR A 62 0.47 -4.67 5.62
CA THR A 62 0.68 -4.72 4.17
C THR A 62 2.05 -4.24 3.74
N ARG A 63 2.88 -3.76 4.68
CA ARG A 63 4.27 -3.45 4.37
C ARG A 63 4.91 -4.75 3.93
N PRO A 64 5.39 -4.87 2.69
CA PRO A 64 6.17 -6.03 2.31
C PRO A 64 7.30 -6.10 3.34
N ALA A 65 7.46 -7.25 4.01
CA ALA A 65 8.59 -7.47 4.91
C ALA A 65 9.80 -7.04 4.10
N ASP A 66 10.48 -5.97 4.53
CA ASP A 66 11.58 -5.36 3.80
C ASP A 66 12.51 -6.53 3.47
N GLY A 67 12.41 -7.00 2.22
CA GLY A 67 13.14 -8.15 1.75
C GLY A 67 14.56 -7.67 1.79
N ASP A 68 15.27 -8.11 2.83
CA ASP A 68 16.68 -7.94 3.08
C ASP A 68 17.38 -7.48 1.81
N GLY A 69 17.58 -6.16 1.72
CA GLY A 69 18.28 -5.51 0.62
C GLY A 69 19.78 -5.79 0.66
N THR A 70 20.17 -7.02 1.00
CA THR A 70 21.47 -7.59 0.69
C THR A 70 21.38 -8.42 -0.58
N ASP A 71 20.99 -7.77 -1.69
CA ASP A 71 21.64 -8.11 -2.96
C ASP A 71 23.02 -7.45 -2.97
N ALA A 72 23.90 -8.00 -2.13
CA ALA A 72 25.32 -7.85 -2.30
C ALA A 72 25.78 -8.91 -3.32
N ARG A 73 26.23 -8.42 -4.49
CA ARG A 73 27.11 -9.08 -5.49
C ARG A 73 26.35 -9.94 -6.53
N ALA A 74 26.46 -9.72 -7.84
CA ALA A 74 27.61 -9.47 -8.74
C ALA A 74 27.09 -8.71 -9.99
N ASP A 75 27.81 -7.89 -10.74
CA ASP A 75 29.09 -8.08 -11.42
C ASP A 75 29.50 -6.72 -12.03
N THR A 76 30.76 -6.30 -11.84
CA THR A 76 31.77 -5.94 -12.88
C THR A 76 33.01 -5.35 -12.22
#